data_AF-A0A1C3UDS7-F1
#
_entry.id   AF-A0A1C3UDS7-F1
#
_cell.length_a   1.000
_cell.length_b   1.000
_cell.length_c   1.000
_cell.angle_alpha   90.00
_cell.angle_beta   90.00
_cell.angle_gamma   90.00
#
_symmetry.space_group_name_H-M   'P 1'
#
loop_
_entity.id
_entity.type
_entity.pdbx_description
1 polymer ?
#
loop_
_entity_poly.entity_id
_entity_poly.type
_entity_poly.pdbx_seq_one_letter_code
_entity_poly.pdbx_strand_id
1 'polypeptide(L)'
;MVDEQKKLEHQIELATRAASLVRDETTGQRFRSFAEELKRKLLRIMRRGKVRTRAYELWEQAGRPSNRELEFWLEAERQIEDEREERKSSGAS
;
A
#
# COMPACT_ATOMS: atom_id res chain seq x y z
N MET A 1 4.25 3.98 -13.07
CA MET A 1 3.89 3.58 -11.68
C MET A 1 2.56 4.18 -11.22
N VAL A 2 2.32 5.49 -11.36
CA VAL A 2 1.00 6.12 -11.06
C VAL A 2 -0.15 5.50 -11.89
N ASP A 3 0.13 5.14 -13.14
CA ASP A 3 -0.85 4.52 -14.04
C ASP A 3 -1.33 3.14 -13.57
N GLU A 4 -0.41 2.33 -13.02
CA GLU A 4 -0.73 0.99 -12.52
C GLU A 4 -1.50 1.05 -11.19
N GLN A 5 -1.19 2.05 -10.35
CA GLN A 5 -1.95 2.35 -9.14
C GLN A 5 -3.41 2.69 -9.48
N LYS A 6 -3.64 3.63 -10.41
CA LYS A 6 -4.98 4.05 -10.84
C LYS A 6 -5.79 2.89 -11.44
N LYS A 7 -5.14 2.02 -12.20
CA LYS A 7 -5.78 0.80 -12.73
C LYS A 7 -6.22 -0.15 -11.61
N LEU A 8 -5.37 -0.37 -10.60
CA LEU A 8 -5.73 -1.21 -9.45
C LEU A 8 -6.87 -0.60 -8.63
N GLU A 9 -6.84 0.71 -8.37
CA GLU A 9 -7.91 1.43 -7.67
C GLU A 9 -9.25 1.27 -8.40
N HIS A 10 -9.25 1.47 -9.72
CA HIS A 10 -10.43 1.27 -10.54
C HIS A 10 -10.94 -0.18 -10.51
N GLN A 11 -10.04 -1.18 -10.59
CA GLN A 11 -10.42 -2.58 -10.50
C GLN A 11 -11.00 -2.97 -9.12
N ILE A 12 -10.49 -2.39 -8.03
CA ILE A 12 -11.03 -2.59 -6.68
C ILE A 12 -12.45 -2.04 -6.59
N GLU A 13 -12.69 -0.85 -7.13
CA GLU A 13 -14.01 -0.24 -7.16
C GLU A 13 -15.00 -1.11 -7.95
N LEU A 14 -14.60 -1.56 -9.15
CA LEU A 14 -15.43 -2.43 -10.00
C LEU A 14 -15.73 -3.77 -9.32
N ALA A 15 -14.74 -4.43 -8.72
CA ALA A 15 -14.93 -5.69 -8.01
C ALA A 15 -15.83 -5.54 -6.78
N THR A 16 -15.68 -4.44 -6.04
CA THR A 16 -16.54 -4.14 -4.88
C THR A 16 -17.98 -3.87 -5.31
N ARG A 17 -18.17 -3.12 -6.39
CA ARG A 17 -19.51 -2.82 -6.93
C ARG A 17 -20.17 -4.06 -7.51
N ALA A 18 -19.43 -4.90 -8.23
CA ALA A 18 -19.92 -6.18 -8.74
C ALA A 18 -20.35 -7.12 -7.61
N ALA A 19 -19.58 -7.18 -6.51
CA ALA A 19 -19.94 -7.95 -5.32
C ALA A 19 -21.26 -7.49 -4.67
N SER A 20 -21.58 -6.19 -4.73
CA SER A 20 -22.83 -5.65 -4.18
C SER A 20 -24.04 -5.85 -5.10
N LEU A 21 -23.83 -6.00 -6.42
CA LEU A 21 -24.91 -6.12 -7.40
C LEU A 21 -25.36 -7.57 -7.65
N VAL A 22 -24.55 -8.55 -7.25
CA VAL A 22 -24.85 -9.97 -7.44
C VAL A 22 -25.71 -10.51 -6.29
N ARG A 23 -26.89 -11.06 -6.62
CA ARG A 23 -27.80 -11.75 -5.66
C ARG A 23 -27.30 -13.13 -5.21
N ASP A 24 -26.45 -13.78 -6.02
CA ASP A 24 -25.85 -15.07 -5.71
C ASP A 24 -24.70 -14.92 -4.70
N GLU A 25 -24.84 -15.53 -3.52
CA GLU A 25 -23.89 -15.38 -2.43
C GLU A 25 -22.47 -15.86 -2.80
N THR A 26 -22.38 -16.96 -3.55
CA THR A 26 -21.10 -17.57 -3.95
C THR A 26 -20.33 -16.66 -4.91
N THR A 27 -21.04 -16.08 -5.88
CA THR A 27 -20.47 -15.18 -6.89
C THR A 27 -20.12 -13.82 -6.27
N GLY A 28 -20.97 -13.29 -5.38
CA GLY A 28 -20.65 -12.09 -4.60
C GLY A 28 -19.41 -12.28 -3.73
N GLN A 29 -19.25 -13.45 -3.10
CA GLN A 29 -18.06 -13.76 -2.29
C GLN A 29 -16.78 -13.82 -3.11
N ARG A 30 -16.82 -14.36 -4.34
CA ARG A 30 -15.65 -14.37 -5.24
C ARG A 30 -15.20 -12.96 -5.60
N PHE A 31 -16.14 -12.06 -5.92
CA PHE A 31 -15.81 -10.66 -6.19
C PHE A 31 -15.26 -9.93 -4.96
N ARG A 32 -15.77 -10.21 -3.75
CA ARG A 32 -15.20 -9.69 -2.50
C ARG A 32 -13.77 -10.17 -2.28
N SER A 33 -13.51 -11.47 -2.41
CA SER A 33 -12.15 -12.02 -2.28
C SER A 33 -11.19 -11.42 -3.30
N PHE A 34 -11.65 -11.20 -4.53
CA PHE A 34 -10.86 -10.55 -5.58
C PHE A 34 -10.56 -9.07 -5.25
N ALA A 35 -11.55 -8.32 -4.76
CA ALA A 35 -11.35 -6.94 -4.31
C ALA A 35 -10.33 -6.86 -3.16
N GLU A 36 -10.38 -7.80 -2.20
CA GLU A 36 -9.42 -7.88 -1.10
C GLU A 36 -7.99 -8.20 -1.57
N GLU A 37 -7.85 -9.08 -2.57
CA GLU A 37 -6.54 -9.36 -3.18
C GLU A 37 -5.96 -8.13 -3.89
N LEU A 38 -6.78 -7.42 -4.65
CA LEU A 38 -6.36 -6.18 -5.32
C LEU A 38 -5.99 -5.09 -4.30
N LYS A 39 -6.75 -4.94 -3.21
CA LYS A 39 -6.39 -4.02 -2.11
C LYS A 39 -5.05 -4.39 -1.48
N ARG A 40 -4.78 -5.68 -1.25
CA ARG A 40 -3.48 -6.14 -0.72
C ARG A 40 -2.33 -5.82 -1.69
N LYS A 41 -2.54 -6.02 -2.99
CA LYS A 41 -1.54 -5.68 -4.01
C LYS A 41 -1.29 -4.18 -4.07
N LEU A 42 -2.35 -3.37 -4.08
CA LEU A 42 -2.27 -1.91 -4.09
C LEU A 42 -1.53 -1.39 -2.84
N LEU A 43 -1.85 -1.92 -1.67
CA LEU A 43 -1.19 -1.58 -0.41
C LEU A 43 0.32 -1.87 -0.46
N ARG A 44 0.75 -2.99 -1.06
CA ARG A 44 2.17 -3.32 -1.24
C ARG A 44 2.88 -2.34 -2.18
N ILE A 45 2.21 -1.90 -3.24
CA ILE A 45 2.76 -0.93 -4.20
C ILE A 45 2.88 0.45 -3.53
N MET A 46 1.82 0.92 -2.87
CA MET A 46 1.82 2.18 -2.15
C MET A 46 2.84 2.20 -1.00
N ARG A 47 3.02 1.09 -0.28
CA ARG A 47 4.04 0.99 0.79
C ARG A 47 5.44 1.26 0.24
N ARG A 48 5.81 0.60 -0.85
CA ARG A 48 7.11 0.81 -1.51
C ARG A 48 7.26 2.25 -2.01
N GLY A 49 6.17 2.86 -2.48
CA GLY A 49 6.15 4.29 -2.83
C GLY A 49 6.42 5.20 -1.64
N LYS A 50 5.76 4.97 -0.50
CA LYS A 50 5.95 5.76 0.74
C LYS A 50 7.38 5.64 1.29
N VAL A 51 7.91 4.42 1.36
CA VAL A 51 9.30 4.18 1.76
C VAL A 51 10.25 4.97 0.86
N ARG A 52 10.05 4.92 -0.46
CA ARG A 52 10.91 5.65 -1.40
C ARG A 52 10.85 7.17 -1.19
N THR A 53 9.65 7.73 -1.02
CA THR A 53 9.50 9.16 -0.72
C THR A 53 10.21 9.51 0.57
N ARG A 54 10.02 8.71 1.63
CA ARG A 54 10.60 8.98 2.94
C ARG A 54 12.12 8.86 2.93
N ALA A 55 12.66 7.85 2.25
CA ALA A 55 14.09 7.68 2.05
C ALA A 55 14.69 8.88 1.29
N TYR A 56 13.99 9.39 0.28
CA TYR A 56 14.42 10.57 -0.47
C TYR A 56 14.41 11.84 0.40
N GLU A 57 13.37 12.06 1.20
CA GLU A 57 13.30 13.19 2.15
C GLU A 57 14.43 13.15 3.18
N LEU A 58 14.75 11.97 3.72
CA LEU A 58 15.85 11.79 4.68
C LEU A 58 17.21 12.03 4.01
N TRP A 59 17.39 11.52 2.78
CA TRP A 59 18.60 11.74 2.00
C TRP A 59 18.80 13.21 1.62
N GLU A 60 17.73 13.93 1.29
CA GLU A 60 17.77 15.36 1.00
C GLU A 60 18.08 16.20 2.24
N GLN A 61 17.45 15.89 3.38
CA GLN A 61 17.75 16.54 4.67
C GLN A 61 19.19 16.32 5.11
N ALA A 62 19.77 15.15 4.81
CA ALA A 62 21.16 14.83 5.09
C ALA A 62 22.17 15.50 4.14
N GLY A 63 21.70 16.30 3.17
CA GLY A 63 22.57 17.01 2.22
C GLY A 63 23.04 16.15 1.05
N ARG A 64 22.29 15.09 0.71
CA ARG A 64 22.55 14.18 -0.41
C ARG A 64 23.95 13.53 -0.39
N PRO A 65 24.33 12.86 0.71
CA PRO A 65 25.59 12.13 0.76
C PRO A 65 25.57 10.99 -0.27
N SER A 66 26.57 10.96 -1.15
CA SER A 66 26.82 9.80 -2.01
C SER A 66 27.22 8.59 -1.15
N ASN A 67 26.73 7.40 -1.51
CA ASN A 67 26.99 6.11 -0.84
C ASN A 67 26.23 5.83 0.48
N ARG A 68 25.30 6.69 0.93
CA ARG A 68 24.44 6.41 2.10
C ARG A 68 22.96 6.23 1.80
N GLU A 69 22.57 6.23 0.52
CA GLU A 69 21.19 6.06 0.07
C GLU A 69 20.52 4.80 0.62
N LEU A 70 21.30 3.71 0.76
CA LEU A 70 20.81 2.44 1.31
C LEU A 70 20.45 2.56 2.80
N GLU A 71 21.22 3.31 3.58
CA GLU A 71 20.96 3.53 5.01
C GLU A 71 19.63 4.29 5.20
N PHE A 72 19.40 5.32 4.39
CA PHE A 72 18.14 6.06 4.41
C PHE A 72 16.94 5.24 3.91
N TRP A 73 17.17 4.32 2.97
CA TRP A 73 16.16 3.36 2.53
C TRP A 73 15.74 2.41 3.64
N LEU A 74 16.72 1.81 4.34
CA LEU A 74 16.46 0.90 5.46
C LEU A 74 15.79 1.62 6.64
N GLU A 75 16.21 2.85 6.93
CA GLU A 75 15.59 3.68 7.96
C GLU A 75 14.14 4.04 7.62
N ALA A 76 13.87 4.42 6.36
CA ALA A 76 12.52 4.67 5.88
C ALA A 76 11.64 3.40 5.91
N GLU A 77 12.17 2.23 5.57
CA GLU A 77 11.43 0.97 5.70
C GLU A 77 11.04 0.70 7.14
N ARG A 78 11.97 0.91 8.08
CA ARG A 78 11.75 0.70 9.51
C ARG A 78 10.68 1.64 10.05
N GLN A 79 10.74 2.94 9.73
CA GLN A 79 9.73 3.92 10.16
C GLN A 79 8.32 3.55 9.64
N ILE A 80 8.22 3.13 8.38
CA ILE A 80 6.92 2.77 7.77
C ILE A 80 6.38 1.43 8.31
N GLU A 81 7.26 0.52 8.75
CA GLU A 81 6.85 -0.71 9.43
C GLU A 81 6.35 -0.43 10.85
N ASP A 82 7.07 0.39 11.60
CA ASP A 82 6.73 0.79 12.97
C ASP A 82 5.38 1.52 13.02
N GLU A 83 5.18 2.55 12.17
CA GLU A 83 3.92 3.28 12.05
C GLU A 83 2.73 2.35 11.71
N ARG A 84 2.99 1.25 11.00
CA ARG A 84 1.96 0.27 10.66
C ARG A 84 1.61 -0.63 11.84
N GLU A 85 2.61 -1.10 12.57
CA GLU A 85 2.44 -1.91 13.78
C GLU A 85 1.70 -1.11 14.85
N GLU A 86 2.06 0.17 15.04
CA GLU A 86 1.36 1.09 15.93
C GLU A 86 -0.11 1.25 15.52
N ARG A 87 -0.40 1.53 14.23
CA ARG A 87 -1.80 1.63 13.76
C ARG A 87 -2.59 0.33 13.91
N LYS A 88 -1.92 -0.82 13.83
CA LYS A 88 -2.54 -2.14 14.06
C LYS A 88 -2.86 -2.35 15.54
N SER A 89 -1.95 -1.93 16.43
CA SER A 89 -2.09 -2.01 17.88
C SER A 89 -3.20 -1.06 18.39
N SER A 90 -3.25 0.17 17.88
CA SER A 90 -4.27 1.16 18.25
C SER A 90 -5.66 0.90 17.67
N GLY A 91 -5.77 0.12 16.59
CA GLY A 91 -7.06 -0.28 16.00
C GLY A 91 -7.66 -1.56 16.60
N ALA A 92 -6.96 -2.21 17.54
CA ALA A 92 -7.37 -3.44 18.20
C ALA A 92 -7.72 -3.24 19.71
N SER A 93 -7.76 -1.98 20.18
CA SER A 93 -8.17 -1.61 21.55
C SER A 93 -9.58 -1.03 21.59
#